data_AF-A0A3A4V9T7-F1
#
_entry.id   AF-A0A3A4V9T7-F1
#
_cell.length_a   1.000
_cell.length_b   1.000
_cell.length_c   1.000
_cell.angle_alpha   90.00
_cell.angle_beta   90.00
_cell.angle_gamma   90.00
#
_symmetry.space_group_name_H-M   'P 1'
#
loop_
_entity.id
_entity.type
_entity.pdbx_description
1 polymer ?
#
loop_
_entity_poly.entity_id
_entity_poly.type
_entity_poly.pdbx_seq_one_letter_code
_entity_poly.pdbx_strand_id
1 'polypeptide(L)'
;MKTNSVIIPAYGPANLFSLEEQVAVFIAESELVEGIINLFSIGSTGALVFLADGNKSVFEDYVAGAIPYSRSHRHPGNAFAHLRSTLLKTDLAIPVANSKMATGLKPYLLENTAGRKSRRIDMGAAGKFATGGVNNLNVSNAKLPVKTNGWIDIVDLSAVIDDFIKNTGVRDGIVLASSVSERTAITTIEYETSLLMDTADFLSSLVKDQPEQAKGELLASFLGQSLSIPVTHGRLDLGTWQQIVLVDFGSQGEKEVCLEAVGM
;
A
#
# COMPACT_ATOMS: atom_id res chain seq x y z
N MET A 1 14.19 -13.10 7.68
CA MET A 1 12.84 -12.50 7.62
C MET A 1 11.95 -13.23 8.61
N LYS A 2 10.95 -12.56 9.20
CA LYS A 2 9.83 -13.20 9.92
C LYS A 2 8.53 -12.55 9.46
N THR A 3 7.47 -13.32 9.27
CA THR A 3 6.15 -12.82 8.87
C THR A 3 5.08 -13.27 9.88
N ASN A 4 4.04 -12.46 10.07
CA ASN A 4 2.86 -12.82 10.86
C ASN A 4 1.65 -12.01 10.38
N SER A 5 0.44 -12.45 10.75
CA SER A 5 -0.82 -11.80 10.39
C SER A 5 -1.68 -11.59 11.64
N VAL A 6 -2.35 -10.44 11.72
CA VAL A 6 -3.32 -10.15 12.78
C VAL A 6 -4.67 -9.77 12.19
N ILE A 7 -5.75 -10.14 12.87
CA ILE A 7 -7.10 -9.73 12.51
C ILE A 7 -7.54 -8.58 13.42
N ILE A 8 -7.87 -7.45 12.83
CA ILE A 8 -8.36 -6.25 13.52
C ILE A 8 -9.88 -6.13 13.31
N PRO A 9 -10.69 -6.29 14.37
CA PRO A 9 -12.09 -5.92 14.34
C PRO A 9 -12.20 -4.40 14.18
N ALA A 10 -12.81 -3.95 13.09
CA ALA A 10 -12.94 -2.56 12.74
C ALA A 10 -14.39 -2.21 12.39
N TYR A 11 -14.68 -0.93 12.34
CA TYR A 11 -15.97 -0.41 11.90
C TYR A 11 -15.79 0.98 11.30
N GLY A 12 -16.56 1.30 10.27
CA GLY A 12 -16.46 2.59 9.60
C GLY A 12 -17.82 3.21 9.27
N PRO A 13 -17.86 4.21 8.38
CA PRO A 13 -16.76 4.64 7.53
C PRO A 13 -15.77 5.61 8.20
N ALA A 14 -14.51 5.58 7.77
CA ALA A 14 -13.42 6.48 8.14
C ALA A 14 -13.00 6.48 9.61
N ASN A 15 -13.12 5.36 10.33
CA ASN A 15 -12.58 5.27 11.69
C ASN A 15 -11.19 4.65 11.71
N LEU A 16 -10.36 5.15 12.61
CA LEU A 16 -8.98 4.72 12.85
C LEU A 16 -8.88 3.76 14.04
N PHE A 17 -8.11 2.71 13.86
CA PHE A 17 -7.80 1.69 14.88
C PHE A 17 -6.29 1.63 15.06
N SER A 18 -5.80 1.88 16.28
CA SER A 18 -4.36 1.85 16.55
C SER A 18 -3.83 0.42 16.34
N LEU A 19 -2.65 0.32 15.73
CA LEU A 19 -1.91 -0.92 15.53
C LEU A 19 -0.69 -1.02 16.46
N GLU A 20 -0.50 -0.06 17.38
CA GLU A 20 0.69 0.03 18.23
C GLU A 20 0.94 -1.24 19.04
N GLU A 21 -0.10 -1.79 19.66
CA GLU A 21 0.01 -2.99 20.48
C GLU A 21 0.38 -4.20 19.61
N GLN A 22 -0.29 -4.37 18.47
CA GLN A 22 -0.05 -5.49 17.56
C GLN A 22 1.36 -5.43 16.98
N VAL A 23 1.85 -4.24 16.62
CA VAL A 23 3.22 -4.04 16.13
C VAL A 23 4.23 -4.32 17.25
N ALA A 24 3.99 -3.84 18.47
CA ALA A 24 4.87 -4.08 19.61
C ALA A 24 4.97 -5.57 19.96
N VAL A 25 3.85 -6.29 19.97
CA VAL A 25 3.80 -7.75 20.14
C VAL A 25 4.61 -8.44 19.04
N PHE A 26 4.40 -8.06 17.78
CA PHE A 26 5.15 -8.63 16.66
C PHE A 26 6.66 -8.36 16.75
N ILE A 27 7.10 -7.18 17.17
CA ILE A 27 8.54 -6.88 17.40
C ILE A 27 9.11 -7.83 18.47
N ALA A 28 8.39 -8.01 19.58
CA ALA A 28 8.82 -8.86 20.67
C ALA A 28 8.91 -10.34 20.25
N GLU A 29 7.87 -10.87 19.60
CA GLU A 29 7.81 -12.26 19.13
C GLU A 29 8.79 -12.54 17.99
N SER A 30 8.99 -11.56 17.11
CA SER A 30 9.98 -11.67 16.04
C SER A 30 11.41 -11.55 16.57
N GLU A 31 11.62 -11.06 17.79
CA GLU A 31 12.93 -10.77 18.36
C GLU A 31 13.76 -9.79 17.50
N LEU A 32 13.07 -8.92 16.74
CA LEU A 32 13.70 -7.92 15.90
C LEU A 32 14.39 -6.86 16.78
N VAL A 33 15.66 -6.57 16.51
CA VAL A 33 16.47 -5.60 17.27
C VAL A 33 16.65 -4.31 16.48
N GLU A 34 17.10 -4.44 15.23
CA GLU A 34 17.31 -3.32 14.29
C GLU A 34 16.76 -3.73 12.93
N GLY A 35 16.03 -2.86 12.24
CA GLY A 35 15.54 -3.15 10.90
C GLY A 35 14.28 -2.40 10.51
N ILE A 36 13.42 -3.07 9.75
CA ILE A 36 12.17 -2.53 9.24
C ILE A 36 11.04 -3.56 9.38
N ILE A 37 9.85 -3.08 9.67
CA ILE A 37 8.60 -3.83 9.57
C ILE A 37 7.78 -3.23 8.42
N ASN A 38 7.32 -4.07 7.51
CA ASN A 38 6.28 -3.69 6.56
C ASN A 38 4.92 -4.17 7.08
N LEU A 39 4.00 -3.24 7.30
CA LEU A 39 2.59 -3.53 7.50
C LEU A 39 1.88 -3.51 6.15
N PHE A 40 0.94 -4.43 5.93
CA PHE A 40 0.13 -4.48 4.73
C PHE A 40 -1.32 -4.82 5.06
N SER A 41 -2.25 -3.95 4.67
CA SER A 41 -3.69 -4.18 4.81
C SER A 41 -4.21 -5.02 3.65
N ILE A 42 -4.76 -6.19 3.97
CA ILE A 42 -5.34 -7.09 2.97
C ILE A 42 -6.72 -6.57 2.55
N GLY A 43 -6.88 -6.40 1.24
CA GLY A 43 -8.04 -5.83 0.56
C GLY A 43 -7.85 -4.35 0.19
N SER A 44 -8.57 -3.88 -0.82
CA SER A 44 -8.40 -2.56 -1.46
C SER A 44 -9.22 -1.41 -0.85
N THR A 45 -9.70 -1.56 0.38
CA THR A 45 -10.56 -0.56 1.05
C THR A 45 -10.09 -0.14 2.43
N GLY A 46 -9.17 -0.89 3.05
CA GLY A 46 -8.53 -0.47 4.29
C GLY A 46 -7.27 0.31 3.96
N ALA A 47 -7.02 1.43 4.63
CA ALA A 47 -5.77 2.16 4.46
C ALA A 47 -4.91 2.09 5.71
N LEU A 48 -3.61 2.30 5.56
CA LEU A 48 -2.68 2.41 6.69
C LEU A 48 -2.09 3.81 6.73
N VAL A 49 -2.13 4.45 7.89
CA VAL A 49 -1.60 5.82 8.06
C VAL A 49 -0.78 5.97 9.33
N PHE A 50 0.21 6.86 9.29
CA PHE A 50 0.91 7.34 10.47
C PHE A 50 0.30 8.64 10.95
N LEU A 51 0.05 8.75 12.26
CA LEU A 51 -0.42 9.99 12.86
C LEU A 51 0.35 10.30 14.14
N ALA A 52 0.53 11.59 14.41
CA ALA A 52 0.97 12.06 15.72
C ALA A 52 -0.17 11.99 16.75
N ASP A 53 0.19 12.00 18.02
CA ASP A 53 -0.78 12.02 19.12
C ASP A 53 -1.79 13.18 19.01
N GLY A 54 -3.05 12.88 19.31
CA GLY A 54 -4.14 13.87 19.30
C GLY A 54 -4.73 14.18 17.93
N ASN A 55 -4.15 13.73 16.81
CA ASN A 55 -4.65 14.04 15.46
C ASN A 55 -5.72 13.08 14.93
N LYS A 56 -6.05 12.02 15.66
CA LYS A 56 -6.97 10.96 15.22
C LYS A 56 -8.31 11.52 14.73
N SER A 57 -9.06 12.23 15.58
CA SER A 57 -10.41 12.71 15.24
C SER A 57 -10.40 13.72 14.09
N VAL A 58 -9.42 14.63 14.08
CA VAL A 58 -9.26 15.63 13.02
C VAL A 58 -9.02 14.96 11.67
N PHE A 59 -8.20 13.90 11.65
CA PHE A 59 -7.94 13.13 10.44
C PHE A 59 -9.18 12.36 9.96
N GLU A 60 -9.91 11.71 10.87
CA GLU A 60 -11.17 11.01 10.56
C GLU A 60 -12.17 11.96 9.89
N ASP A 61 -12.40 13.13 10.48
CA ASP A 61 -13.30 14.16 9.94
C ASP A 61 -12.84 14.67 8.57
N TYR A 62 -11.55 14.94 8.42
CA TYR A 62 -10.98 15.43 7.17
C TYR A 62 -11.12 14.41 6.04
N VAL A 63 -10.70 13.17 6.26
CA VAL A 63 -10.78 12.12 5.23
C VAL A 63 -12.24 11.80 4.88
N ALA A 64 -13.12 11.82 5.87
CA ALA A 64 -14.55 11.66 5.66
C ALA A 64 -15.12 12.74 4.72
N GLY A 65 -14.71 14.00 4.90
CA GLY A 65 -15.14 15.14 4.09
C GLY A 65 -14.45 15.28 2.74
N ALA A 66 -13.17 14.92 2.63
CA ALA A 66 -12.37 15.08 1.41
C ALA A 66 -12.81 14.11 0.30
N ILE A 67 -13.17 12.88 0.68
CA ILE A 67 -13.67 11.86 -0.26
C ILE A 67 -14.97 11.30 0.33
N PRO A 68 -16.11 12.02 0.25
CA PRO A 68 -17.34 11.61 0.90
C PRO A 68 -18.00 10.44 0.17
N TYR A 69 -18.96 9.80 0.83
CA TYR A 69 -19.89 8.92 0.12
C TYR A 69 -20.64 9.72 -0.95
N SER A 70 -20.70 9.18 -2.16
CA SER A 70 -21.56 9.71 -3.21
C SER A 70 -22.26 8.59 -3.97
N ARG A 71 -23.54 8.82 -4.30
CA ARG A 71 -24.35 7.98 -5.20
C ARG A 71 -24.04 8.20 -6.68
N SER A 72 -23.24 9.22 -7.00
CA SER A 72 -22.85 9.54 -8.37
C SER A 72 -21.70 8.69 -8.90
N HIS A 73 -21.02 7.93 -8.03
CA HIS A 73 -19.99 6.99 -8.44
C HIS A 73 -20.58 5.91 -9.33
N ARG A 74 -19.84 5.51 -10.36
CA ARG A 74 -20.20 4.41 -11.25
C ARG A 74 -20.07 3.08 -10.50
N HIS A 75 -19.04 2.94 -9.66
CA HIS A 75 -18.85 1.77 -8.82
C HIS A 75 -19.87 1.77 -7.67
N PRO A 76 -20.63 0.66 -7.49
CA PRO A 76 -21.77 0.65 -6.59
C PRO A 76 -21.33 0.66 -5.11
N GLY A 77 -22.04 1.41 -4.29
CA GLY A 77 -21.98 1.29 -2.83
C GLY A 77 -20.76 1.93 -2.17
N ASN A 78 -19.56 1.38 -2.35
CA ASN A 78 -18.37 1.68 -1.54
C ASN A 78 -17.19 2.28 -2.32
N ALA A 79 -17.42 2.89 -3.49
CA ALA A 79 -16.37 3.52 -4.30
C ALA A 79 -15.47 4.46 -3.48
N PHE A 80 -16.08 5.30 -2.63
CA PHE A 80 -15.37 6.22 -1.72
C PHE A 80 -14.33 5.51 -0.83
N ALA A 81 -14.59 4.27 -0.44
CA ALA A 81 -13.67 3.50 0.39
C ALA A 81 -12.42 3.05 -0.38
N HIS A 82 -12.60 2.68 -1.64
CA HIS A 82 -11.48 2.38 -2.54
C HIS A 82 -10.67 3.64 -2.84
N LEU A 83 -11.32 4.76 -3.19
CA LEU A 83 -10.65 6.02 -3.49
C LEU A 83 -9.77 6.51 -2.32
N ARG A 84 -10.30 6.45 -1.08
CA ARG A 84 -9.51 6.74 0.13
C ARG A 84 -8.32 5.80 0.29
N SER A 85 -8.53 4.51 0.06
CA SER A 85 -7.49 3.48 0.17
C SER A 85 -6.39 3.65 -0.88
N THR A 86 -6.75 3.98 -2.12
CA THR A 86 -5.82 4.20 -3.23
C THR A 86 -4.94 5.43 -2.98
N LEU A 87 -5.51 6.49 -2.41
CA LEU A 87 -4.78 7.70 -2.06
C LEU A 87 -3.88 7.53 -0.83
N LEU A 88 -4.38 6.88 0.23
CA LEU A 88 -3.66 6.73 1.51
C LEU A 88 -2.74 5.50 1.58
N LYS A 89 -2.87 4.57 0.63
CA LYS A 89 -2.18 3.27 0.52
C LYS A 89 -2.58 2.22 1.54
N THR A 90 -2.21 0.99 1.19
CA THR A 90 -2.43 -0.22 1.99
C THR A 90 -1.18 -0.69 2.72
N ASP A 91 -0.02 -0.06 2.52
CA ASP A 91 1.26 -0.45 3.14
C ASP A 91 1.86 0.66 4.02
N LEU A 92 2.61 0.26 5.06
CA LEU A 92 3.44 1.15 5.87
C LEU A 92 4.76 0.48 6.24
N ALA A 93 5.85 1.19 6.03
CA ALA A 93 7.17 0.82 6.51
C ALA A 93 7.47 1.47 7.85
N ILE A 94 7.83 0.68 8.86
CA ILE A 94 8.15 1.12 10.22
C ILE A 94 9.60 0.77 10.54
N PRO A 95 10.50 1.75 10.74
CA PRO A 95 11.85 1.47 11.20
C PRO A 95 11.80 0.95 12.64
N VAL A 96 12.68 0.00 12.97
CA VAL A 96 12.83 -0.58 14.31
C VAL A 96 14.27 -0.40 14.76
N ALA A 97 14.44 0.10 15.97
CA ALA A 97 15.75 0.25 16.63
C ALA A 97 15.62 -0.07 18.11
N ASN A 98 16.61 -0.75 18.68
CA ASN A 98 16.60 -1.25 20.05
C ASN A 98 15.29 -1.99 20.41
N SER A 99 14.80 -2.83 19.49
CA SER A 99 13.56 -3.61 19.62
C SER A 99 12.31 -2.77 19.89
N LYS A 100 12.25 -1.55 19.36
CA LYS A 100 11.08 -0.66 19.41
C LYS A 100 10.88 0.04 18.07
N MET A 101 9.64 0.46 17.80
CA MET A 101 9.37 1.36 16.67
C MET A 101 10.23 2.61 16.81
N ALA A 102 11.09 2.88 15.82
CA ALA A 102 12.00 4.02 15.77
C ALA A 102 11.31 5.25 15.14
N THR A 103 10.08 5.51 15.56
CA THR A 103 9.26 6.63 15.10
C THR A 103 8.45 7.20 16.26
N GLY A 104 8.21 8.52 16.24
CA GLY A 104 7.29 9.18 17.16
C GLY A 104 5.83 9.16 16.68
N LEU A 105 5.57 8.56 15.52
CA LEU A 105 4.24 8.44 14.92
C LEU A 105 3.62 7.09 15.24
N LYS A 106 2.28 7.06 15.28
CA LYS A 106 1.49 5.88 15.61
C LYS A 106 0.86 5.30 14.35
N PRO A 107 1.01 4.00 14.08
CA PRO A 107 0.37 3.35 12.94
C PRO A 107 -1.11 3.10 13.23
N TYR A 108 -1.96 3.43 12.28
CA TYR A 108 -3.39 3.18 12.33
C TYR A 108 -3.87 2.45 11.08
N LEU A 109 -4.83 1.55 11.29
CA LEU A 109 -5.73 1.08 10.24
C LEU A 109 -6.91 2.06 10.12
N LEU A 110 -7.16 2.56 8.92
CA LEU A 110 -8.37 3.29 8.56
C LEU A 110 -9.38 2.34 7.92
N GLU A 111 -10.52 2.13 8.58
CA GLU A 111 -11.64 1.38 8.01
C GLU A 111 -12.57 2.31 7.22
N ASN A 112 -12.44 2.29 5.90
CA ASN A 112 -13.22 3.17 5.05
C ASN A 112 -14.63 2.67 4.73
N THR A 113 -14.91 1.37 4.84
CA THR A 113 -16.25 0.83 4.51
C THR A 113 -17.24 1.10 5.64
N ALA A 114 -18.51 1.29 5.28
CA ALA A 114 -19.58 1.44 6.27
C ALA A 114 -19.87 0.11 6.97
N GLY A 115 -20.11 0.15 8.28
CA GLY A 115 -20.44 -1.03 9.08
C GLY A 115 -19.22 -1.71 9.69
N ARG A 116 -19.42 -2.91 10.24
CA ARG A 116 -18.37 -3.70 10.92
C ARG A 116 -17.68 -4.64 9.94
N LYS A 117 -16.35 -4.72 10.04
CA LYS A 117 -15.53 -5.62 9.23
C LYS A 117 -14.29 -6.05 10.00
N SER A 118 -13.77 -7.23 9.68
CA SER A 118 -12.48 -7.69 10.19
C SER A 118 -11.43 -7.47 9.11
N ARG A 119 -10.31 -6.83 9.46
CA ARG A 119 -9.19 -6.58 8.54
C ARG A 119 -8.00 -7.43 8.91
N ARG A 120 -7.49 -8.19 7.94
CA ARG A 120 -6.20 -8.88 8.08
C ARG A 120 -5.10 -7.87 7.79
N ILE A 121 -4.18 -7.70 8.73
CA ILE A 121 -2.96 -6.92 8.58
C ILE A 121 -1.79 -7.90 8.61
N ASP A 122 -1.01 -7.92 7.54
CA ASP A 122 0.20 -8.71 7.44
C ASP A 122 1.40 -7.87 7.84
N MET A 123 2.34 -8.50 8.54
CA MET A 123 3.53 -7.87 9.08
C MET A 123 4.75 -8.68 8.65
N GLY A 124 5.66 -8.05 7.93
CA GLY A 124 6.94 -8.64 7.53
C GLY A 124 8.10 -7.90 8.15
N ALA A 125 8.98 -8.60 8.87
CA ALA A 125 10.17 -8.04 9.51
C ALA A 125 11.45 -8.44 8.77
N ALA A 126 12.28 -7.43 8.45
CA ALA A 126 13.60 -7.57 7.88
C ALA A 126 14.64 -6.84 8.75
N GLY A 127 15.73 -7.51 9.13
CA GLY A 127 16.78 -6.87 9.91
C GLY A 127 17.61 -7.83 10.76
N LYS A 128 18.20 -7.27 11.83
CA LYS A 128 18.99 -7.99 12.84
C LYS A 128 18.06 -8.51 13.94
N PHE A 129 18.12 -9.81 14.19
CA PHE A 129 17.34 -10.51 15.22
C PHE A 129 18.24 -10.92 16.39
N ALA A 130 17.68 -10.99 17.61
CA ALA A 130 18.45 -11.26 18.84
C ALA A 130 19.11 -12.64 18.85
N THR A 131 18.46 -13.65 18.26
CA THR A 131 18.95 -15.04 18.17
C THR A 131 19.86 -15.29 16.97
N GLY A 132 20.25 -14.24 16.24
CA GLY A 132 21.00 -14.33 14.98
C GLY A 132 20.06 -14.29 13.76
N GLY A 133 20.51 -13.63 12.68
CA GLY A 133 19.75 -13.55 11.42
C GLY A 133 19.81 -14.85 10.63
N VAL A 134 18.90 -15.02 9.67
CA VAL A 134 18.96 -16.16 8.74
C VAL A 134 20.06 -15.89 7.70
N ASN A 135 21.05 -16.77 7.61
CA ASN A 135 22.22 -16.63 6.72
C ASN A 135 21.92 -16.82 5.23
N ASN A 136 20.67 -17.15 4.85
CA ASN A 136 20.23 -17.34 3.47
C ASN A 136 19.18 -16.30 3.10
N LEU A 137 19.61 -15.06 2.87
CA LEU A 137 18.76 -14.01 2.32
C LEU A 137 18.89 -14.02 0.79
N ASN A 138 17.79 -14.35 0.11
CA ASN A 138 17.66 -14.22 -1.32
C ASN A 138 17.27 -12.77 -1.65
N VAL A 139 18.07 -12.13 -2.51
CA VAL A 139 17.78 -10.82 -3.08
C VAL A 139 17.69 -11.00 -4.59
N SER A 140 16.56 -10.63 -5.16
CA SER A 140 16.31 -10.67 -6.61
C SER A 140 15.75 -9.33 -7.06
N ASN A 141 16.16 -8.86 -8.23
CA ASN A 141 15.65 -7.63 -8.80
C ASN A 141 15.35 -7.78 -10.30
N ALA A 142 14.44 -6.95 -10.79
CA ALA A 142 14.09 -6.88 -12.19
C ALA A 142 13.65 -5.47 -12.57
N LYS A 143 13.78 -5.13 -13.86
CA LYS A 143 13.17 -3.94 -14.47
C LYS A 143 12.09 -4.41 -15.43
N LEU A 144 10.89 -3.88 -15.24
CA LEU A 144 9.71 -4.22 -16.03
C LEU A 144 9.32 -3.03 -16.92
N PRO A 145 9.40 -3.16 -18.25
CA PRO A 145 8.82 -2.20 -19.16
C PRO A 145 7.29 -2.35 -19.17
N VAL A 146 6.57 -1.23 -19.00
CA VAL A 146 5.11 -1.17 -18.97
C VAL A 146 4.64 -0.18 -20.02
N LYS A 147 3.85 -0.63 -20.99
CA LYS A 147 3.26 0.27 -21.99
C LYS A 147 2.01 0.92 -21.43
N THR A 148 1.92 2.24 -21.60
CA THR A 148 0.83 3.05 -21.09
C THR A 148 0.30 4.00 -22.17
N ASN A 149 -0.97 4.38 -22.06
CA ASN A 149 -1.65 5.35 -22.90
C ASN A 149 -1.44 6.81 -22.44
N GLY A 150 -0.71 7.03 -21.35
CA GLY A 150 -0.40 8.35 -20.82
C GLY A 150 -1.40 8.78 -19.74
N TRP A 151 -1.93 9.99 -19.88
CA TRP A 151 -2.71 10.69 -18.86
C TRP A 151 -3.78 9.83 -18.18
N ILE A 152 -3.55 9.52 -16.90
CA ILE A 152 -4.36 8.70 -15.98
C ILE A 152 -4.69 7.33 -16.57
N ASP A 153 -3.69 6.67 -17.16
CA ASP A 153 -3.77 5.27 -17.53
C ASP A 153 -3.42 4.39 -16.32
N ILE A 154 -4.31 3.45 -15.98
CA ILE A 154 -4.14 2.55 -14.83
C ILE A 154 -3.90 1.15 -15.39
N VAL A 155 -2.71 0.60 -15.15
CA VAL A 155 -2.26 -0.67 -15.72
C VAL A 155 -2.03 -1.69 -14.61
N ASP A 156 -2.72 -2.85 -14.69
CA ASP A 156 -2.52 -3.97 -13.76
C ASP A 156 -1.15 -4.63 -13.95
N LEU A 157 -0.39 -4.68 -12.86
CA LEU A 157 0.93 -5.32 -12.78
C LEU A 157 0.90 -6.67 -12.05
N SER A 158 -0.24 -7.06 -11.48
CA SER A 158 -0.34 -8.16 -10.52
C SER A 158 0.22 -9.48 -11.06
N ALA A 159 -0.16 -9.86 -12.29
CA ALA A 159 0.30 -11.10 -12.90
C ALA A 159 1.82 -11.10 -13.15
N VAL A 160 2.37 -9.97 -13.62
CA VAL A 160 3.80 -9.86 -13.94
C VAL A 160 4.65 -9.87 -12.66
N ILE A 161 4.18 -9.23 -11.60
CA ILE A 161 4.87 -9.24 -10.29
C ILE A 161 4.78 -10.64 -9.66
N ASP A 162 3.63 -11.32 -9.74
CA ASP A 162 3.47 -12.69 -9.25
C ASP A 162 4.41 -13.67 -9.96
N ASP A 163 4.54 -13.54 -11.30
CA ASP A 163 5.47 -14.34 -12.08
C ASP A 163 6.94 -14.02 -11.77
N PHE A 164 7.29 -12.75 -11.51
CA PHE A 164 8.61 -12.40 -10.99
C PHE A 164 8.89 -13.15 -9.68
N ILE A 165 7.98 -13.11 -8.70
CA ILE A 165 8.16 -13.78 -7.40
C ILE A 165 8.35 -15.29 -7.53
N LYS A 166 7.53 -15.96 -8.33
CA LYS A 166 7.68 -17.40 -8.61
C LYS A 166 9.08 -17.77 -9.11
N ASN A 167 9.74 -16.87 -9.85
CA ASN A 167 11.05 -17.08 -10.43
C ASN A 167 12.22 -16.67 -9.51
N THR A 168 11.97 -15.94 -8.41
CA THR A 168 13.02 -15.50 -7.48
C THR A 168 13.46 -16.58 -6.48
N GLY A 169 12.61 -17.58 -6.23
CA GLY A 169 12.80 -18.54 -5.15
C GLY A 169 12.47 -18.02 -3.74
N VAL A 170 12.11 -16.73 -3.60
CA VAL A 170 11.65 -16.16 -2.33
C VAL A 170 10.33 -16.80 -1.93
N ARG A 171 10.30 -17.45 -0.77
CA ARG A 171 9.12 -18.03 -0.16
C ARG A 171 8.49 -17.09 0.85
N ASP A 172 9.30 -16.52 1.75
CA ASP A 172 8.80 -15.65 2.82
C ASP A 172 9.64 -14.37 2.88
N GLY A 173 9.00 -13.24 2.59
CA GLY A 173 9.72 -12.00 2.30
C GLY A 173 8.83 -10.81 1.98
N ILE A 174 9.42 -9.85 1.27
CA ILE A 174 8.76 -8.65 0.77
C ILE A 174 9.20 -8.44 -0.67
N VAL A 175 8.30 -7.93 -1.50
CA VAL A 175 8.63 -7.32 -2.78
C VAL A 175 8.30 -5.85 -2.78
N LEU A 176 9.29 -5.03 -3.11
CA LEU A 176 9.14 -3.62 -3.38
C LEU A 176 8.93 -3.44 -4.88
N ALA A 177 7.79 -2.89 -5.27
CA ALA A 177 7.57 -2.36 -6.61
C ALA A 177 7.75 -0.85 -6.55
N SER A 178 8.62 -0.28 -7.39
CA SER A 178 8.84 1.17 -7.45
C SER A 178 8.86 1.67 -8.90
N SER A 179 8.22 2.80 -9.15
CA SER A 179 8.27 3.45 -10.45
C SER A 179 9.48 4.37 -10.54
N VAL A 180 10.08 4.44 -11.73
CA VAL A 180 11.27 5.26 -12.00
C VAL A 180 10.90 6.70 -12.42
N SER A 181 9.67 6.93 -12.90
CA SER A 181 9.25 8.24 -13.40
C SER A 181 8.56 9.10 -12.33
N GLU A 182 8.88 10.39 -12.32
CA GLU A 182 8.24 11.43 -11.49
C GLU A 182 6.74 11.63 -11.78
N ARG A 183 6.22 11.07 -12.88
CA ARG A 183 4.82 11.20 -13.31
C ARG A 183 4.06 9.88 -13.27
N THR A 184 4.52 8.96 -12.45
CA THR A 184 3.89 7.65 -12.31
C THR A 184 3.86 7.23 -10.85
N ALA A 185 2.82 6.51 -10.45
CA ALA A 185 2.66 6.00 -9.10
C ALA A 185 2.37 4.51 -9.09
N ILE A 186 2.63 3.87 -7.94
CA ILE A 186 2.27 2.46 -7.72
C ILE A 186 1.39 2.38 -6.49
N THR A 187 0.25 1.72 -6.62
CA THR A 187 -0.74 1.56 -5.56
C THR A 187 -1.52 0.26 -5.74
N THR A 188 -2.47 0.00 -4.85
CA THR A 188 -3.44 -1.08 -5.02
C THR A 188 -4.85 -0.55 -5.23
N ILE A 189 -5.65 -1.32 -5.98
CA ILE A 189 -7.05 -1.00 -6.26
C ILE A 189 -7.84 -2.28 -6.54
N GLU A 190 -9.16 -2.24 -6.41
CA GLU A 190 -10.00 -3.23 -7.07
C GLU A 190 -10.05 -2.92 -8.56
N TYR A 191 -9.52 -3.81 -9.39
CA TYR A 191 -9.38 -3.56 -10.83
C TYR A 191 -10.68 -3.81 -11.58
N GLU A 192 -11.68 -2.99 -11.30
CA GLU A 192 -13.01 -3.01 -11.91
C GLU A 192 -13.23 -1.71 -12.69
N THR A 193 -13.71 -1.83 -13.93
CA THR A 193 -13.78 -0.72 -14.89
C THR A 193 -14.48 0.54 -14.35
N SER A 194 -15.61 0.38 -13.67
CA SER A 194 -16.37 1.51 -13.12
C SER A 194 -15.58 2.24 -12.03
N LEU A 195 -14.90 1.49 -11.16
CA LEU A 195 -14.02 2.06 -10.14
C LEU A 195 -12.77 2.72 -10.73
N LEU A 196 -12.18 2.15 -11.79
CA LEU A 196 -11.07 2.78 -12.50
C LEU A 196 -11.48 4.14 -13.08
N MET A 197 -12.67 4.24 -13.67
CA MET A 197 -13.22 5.50 -14.18
C MET A 197 -13.48 6.51 -13.04
N ASP A 198 -14.07 6.05 -11.93
CA ASP A 198 -14.29 6.92 -10.75
C ASP A 198 -12.97 7.41 -10.15
N THR A 199 -11.93 6.56 -10.16
CA THR A 199 -10.58 6.92 -9.74
C THR A 199 -9.97 7.96 -10.68
N ALA A 200 -10.11 7.77 -11.99
CA ALA A 200 -9.58 8.72 -12.96
C ALA A 200 -10.22 10.11 -12.83
N ASP A 201 -11.54 10.16 -12.62
CA ASP A 201 -12.27 11.41 -12.37
C ASP A 201 -11.83 12.06 -11.05
N PHE A 202 -11.71 11.26 -9.99
CA PHE A 202 -11.26 11.74 -8.69
C PHE A 202 -9.86 12.35 -8.77
N LEU A 203 -8.88 11.63 -9.34
CA LEU A 203 -7.51 12.12 -9.50
C LEU A 203 -7.45 13.38 -10.36
N SER A 204 -8.18 13.40 -11.48
CA SER A 204 -8.29 14.60 -12.33
C SER A 204 -8.82 15.81 -11.53
N SER A 205 -9.77 15.58 -10.64
CA SER A 205 -10.39 16.65 -9.84
C SER A 205 -9.44 17.27 -8.81
N LEU A 206 -8.49 16.49 -8.26
CA LEU A 206 -7.51 16.95 -7.26
C LEU A 206 -6.57 18.02 -7.81
N VAL A 207 -6.31 18.00 -9.12
CA VAL A 207 -5.33 18.86 -9.78
C VAL A 207 -5.95 19.75 -10.85
N LYS A 208 -7.29 19.85 -10.89
CA LYS A 208 -8.02 20.58 -11.94
C LYS A 208 -7.57 22.04 -12.12
N ASP A 209 -7.24 22.70 -11.01
CA ASP A 209 -6.86 24.12 -10.95
C ASP A 209 -5.34 24.33 -11.00
N GLN A 210 -4.57 23.25 -11.19
CA GLN A 210 -3.10 23.29 -11.23
C GLN A 210 -2.59 23.50 -12.66
N PRO A 211 -1.39 24.07 -12.85
CA PRO A 211 -0.76 24.16 -14.17
C PRO A 211 -0.58 22.78 -14.79
N GLU A 212 -0.90 22.65 -16.09
CA GLU A 212 -0.89 21.37 -16.82
C GLU A 212 0.41 20.58 -16.64
N GLN A 213 1.55 21.27 -16.70
CA GLN A 213 2.86 20.67 -16.55
C GLN A 213 3.15 20.10 -15.16
N ALA A 214 2.46 20.58 -14.11
CA ALA A 214 2.67 20.16 -12.73
C ALA A 214 1.71 19.05 -12.28
N LYS A 215 0.58 18.86 -12.99
CA LYS A 215 -0.48 17.95 -12.56
C LYS A 215 0.02 16.52 -12.35
N GLY A 216 0.82 16.01 -13.29
CA GLY A 216 1.30 14.63 -13.23
C GLY A 216 2.27 14.37 -12.08
N GLU A 217 3.17 15.31 -11.80
CA GLU A 217 4.11 15.24 -10.68
C GLU A 217 3.40 15.33 -9.33
N LEU A 218 2.37 16.18 -9.24
CA LEU A 218 1.53 16.30 -8.04
C LEU A 218 0.78 15.00 -7.75
N LEU A 219 0.12 14.42 -8.76
CA LEU A 219 -0.61 13.16 -8.60
C LEU A 219 0.32 11.99 -8.27
N ALA A 220 1.47 11.90 -8.93
CA ALA A 220 2.48 10.88 -8.62
C ALA A 220 2.99 11.02 -7.17
N SER A 221 3.15 12.25 -6.69
CA SER A 221 3.58 12.52 -5.31
C SER A 221 2.48 12.19 -4.29
N PHE A 222 1.20 12.45 -4.60
CA PHE A 222 0.08 12.09 -3.73
C PHE A 222 -0.11 10.59 -3.61
N LEU A 223 -0.04 9.87 -4.73
CA LEU A 223 -0.21 8.41 -4.74
C LEU A 223 1.07 7.67 -4.36
N GLY A 224 2.23 8.31 -4.44
CA GLY A 224 3.56 7.77 -4.14
C GLY A 224 4.06 6.73 -5.15
N GLN A 225 5.37 6.73 -5.40
CA GLN A 225 5.97 5.91 -6.47
C GLN A 225 6.28 4.46 -6.11
N SER A 226 6.04 4.01 -4.88
CA SER A 226 6.37 2.65 -4.47
C SER A 226 5.30 1.97 -3.63
N LEU A 227 5.29 0.65 -3.66
CA LEU A 227 4.41 -0.22 -2.89
C LEU A 227 5.21 -1.43 -2.41
N SER A 228 5.14 -1.72 -1.11
CA SER A 228 5.81 -2.86 -0.47
C SER A 228 4.81 -3.96 -0.14
N ILE A 229 4.90 -5.11 -0.81
CA ILE A 229 3.94 -6.22 -0.71
C ILE A 229 4.59 -7.41 0.02
N PRO A 230 3.92 -8.03 1.01
CA PRO A 230 4.41 -9.25 1.63
C PRO A 230 4.39 -10.44 0.66
N VAL A 231 5.36 -11.31 0.80
CA VAL A 231 5.42 -12.62 0.13
C VAL A 231 5.37 -13.69 1.21
N THR A 232 4.41 -14.62 1.09
CA THR A 232 4.22 -15.72 2.04
C THR A 232 4.01 -17.02 1.28
N HIS A 233 4.77 -18.06 1.63
CA HIS A 233 4.80 -19.34 0.91
C HIS A 233 5.03 -19.23 -0.61
N GLY A 234 5.75 -18.21 -1.06
CA GLY A 234 6.10 -17.96 -2.47
C GLY A 234 5.00 -17.31 -3.29
N ARG A 235 4.05 -16.63 -2.63
CA ARG A 235 2.93 -15.91 -3.26
C ARG A 235 2.79 -14.52 -2.67
N LEU A 236 2.31 -13.58 -3.46
CA LEU A 236 1.92 -12.26 -2.99
C LEU A 236 0.73 -12.37 -2.02
N ASP A 237 0.85 -11.79 -0.83
CA ASP A 237 -0.28 -11.66 0.09
C ASP A 237 -1.17 -10.48 -0.33
N LEU A 238 -2.11 -10.76 -1.23
CA LEU A 238 -3.10 -9.79 -1.72
C LEU A 238 -4.52 -10.27 -1.42
N GLY A 239 -5.43 -9.33 -1.20
CA GLY A 239 -6.86 -9.60 -1.20
C GLY A 239 -7.36 -9.96 -2.61
N THR A 240 -8.48 -10.69 -2.69
CA THR A 240 -9.11 -11.08 -3.97
C THR A 240 -9.33 -9.90 -4.92
N TRP A 241 -9.72 -8.75 -4.37
CA TRP A 241 -10.04 -7.52 -5.09
C TRP A 241 -8.96 -6.44 -4.88
N GLN A 242 -7.70 -6.83 -4.83
CA GLN A 242 -6.57 -5.94 -4.55
C GLN A 242 -5.44 -6.18 -5.56
N GLN A 243 -5.58 -5.58 -6.73
CA GLN A 243 -4.57 -5.61 -7.78
C GLN A 243 -3.52 -4.54 -7.54
N ILE A 244 -2.28 -4.83 -7.92
CA ILE A 244 -1.17 -3.89 -7.93
C ILE A 244 -1.19 -3.16 -9.27
N VAL A 245 -1.24 -1.84 -9.27
CA VAL A 245 -1.34 -1.04 -10.49
C VAL A 245 -0.24 0.01 -10.60
N LEU A 246 0.23 0.24 -11.84
CA LEU A 246 0.90 1.47 -12.23
C LEU A 246 -0.15 2.48 -12.64
N VAL A 247 -0.06 3.72 -12.15
CA VAL A 247 -0.85 4.84 -12.66
C VAL A 247 0.08 5.81 -13.38
N ASP A 248 -0.15 6.04 -14.67
CA ASP A 248 0.61 6.98 -15.47
C ASP A 248 -0.09 8.34 -15.55
N PHE A 249 0.64 9.42 -15.29
CA PHE A 249 0.18 10.80 -15.39
C PHE A 249 0.96 11.61 -16.42
N GLY A 250 1.78 10.94 -17.24
CA GLY A 250 2.60 11.53 -18.29
C GLY A 250 2.02 11.32 -19.68
N SER A 251 2.93 11.28 -20.66
CA SER A 251 2.60 10.97 -22.05
C SER A 251 2.52 9.47 -22.29
N GLN A 252 1.76 9.08 -23.32
CA GLN A 252 1.77 7.72 -23.85
C GLN A 252 3.22 7.24 -24.11
N GLY A 253 3.50 5.98 -23.79
CA GLY A 253 4.80 5.38 -24.05
C GLY A 253 5.13 4.23 -23.11
N GLU A 254 6.39 3.85 -23.08
CA GLU A 254 6.89 2.86 -22.14
C GLU A 254 7.34 3.54 -20.84
N LYS A 255 6.95 2.96 -19.71
CA LYS A 255 7.37 3.32 -18.35
C LYS A 255 8.17 2.15 -17.77
N GLU A 256 9.02 2.43 -16.79
CA GLU A 256 9.83 1.41 -16.13
C GLU A 256 9.41 1.27 -14.67
N VAL A 257 9.14 0.02 -14.26
CA VAL A 257 8.92 -0.36 -12.87
C VAL A 257 10.09 -1.25 -12.42
N CYS A 258 10.74 -0.87 -11.33
CA CYS A 258 11.75 -1.68 -10.66
C CYS A 258 11.08 -2.59 -9.63
N LEU A 259 11.44 -3.86 -9.65
CA LEU A 259 11.08 -4.84 -8.62
C LEU A 259 12.31 -5.24 -7.83
N GLU A 260 12.17 -5.30 -6.52
CA GLU A 260 13.17 -5.84 -5.60
C GLU A 260 12.50 -6.76 -4.60
N ALA A 261 12.79 -8.05 -4.70
CA ALA A 261 12.32 -9.07 -3.75
C ALA A 261 13.46 -9.43 -2.79
N VAL A 262 13.13 -9.41 -1.49
CA VAL A 262 14.05 -9.79 -0.42
C VAL A 262 13.33 -10.78 0.50
N GLY A 263 13.92 -11.95 0.69
CA GLY A 263 13.34 -12.96 1.55
C GLY A 263 14.14 -14.24 1.65
N MET A 264 13.52 -15.27 2.21
CA MET A 264 14.09 -16.63 2.29
C MET A 264 13.42 -17.52 1.27
#